data_AF-A0A7J0FVZ6-F1
#
_entry.id   AF-A0A7J0FVZ6-F1
#
_cell.length_a   1.000
_cell.length_b   1.000
_cell.length_c   1.000
_cell.angle_alpha   90.00
_cell.angle_beta   90.00
_cell.angle_gamma   90.00
#
_symmetry.space_group_name_H-M   'P 1'
#
loop_
_entity.id
_entity.type
_entity.pdbx_description
1 polymer ?
#
loop_
_entity_poly.entity_id
_entity_poly.type
_entity_poly.pdbx_seq_one_letter_code
_entity_poly.pdbx_strand_id
1 'polypeptide(L)'
;MKQSQGSLRQSSVDTLPSTYYVRAKVSITSELSLYSKFGRAAVVGPGNESGKPIDVNKAADHIFGLVLMNNWSAIDIQAWQYIPLGPFPGKRFGTTISPWIVTLDALEPFACGAPKQATYFPFPIV
;
A
#
# COMPACT_ATOMS: atom_id res chain seq x y z
N MET A 1 16.42 32.26 -21.28
CA MET A 1 16.09 31.69 -19.96
C MET A 1 14.72 32.18 -19.54
N LYS A 2 13.68 31.33 -19.57
CA LYS A 2 12.38 31.63 -18.95
C LYS A 2 12.20 30.62 -17.81
N GLN A 3 12.18 31.09 -16.57
CA GLN A 3 11.82 30.28 -15.42
C GLN A 3 10.31 30.01 -15.50
N SER A 4 9.94 28.74 -15.70
CA SER A 4 8.55 28.27 -15.62
C SER A 4 8.22 28.06 -14.15
N GLN A 5 7.45 28.97 -13.56
CA GLN A 5 6.91 28.78 -12.20
C GLN A 5 5.92 27.61 -12.20
N GLY A 6 6.24 26.56 -11.45
CA GLY A 6 5.34 25.43 -11.22
C GLY A 6 4.15 25.87 -10.36
N SER A 7 2.95 25.82 -10.95
CA SER A 7 1.69 26.06 -10.24
C SER A 7 1.37 24.85 -9.36
N LEU A 8 1.47 25.02 -8.05
CA LEU A 8 0.96 24.06 -7.07
C LEU A 8 -0.57 24.05 -7.16
N ARG A 9 -1.14 23.06 -7.85
CA ARG A 9 -2.59 22.82 -7.85
C ARG A 9 -2.98 22.01 -6.61
N GLN A 10 -4.01 22.51 -5.95
CA GLN A 10 -4.58 22.11 -4.67
C GLN A 10 -4.71 20.58 -4.47
N SER A 11 -4.21 20.09 -3.34
CA SER A 11 -4.40 18.71 -2.89
C SER A 11 -5.86 18.50 -2.45
N SER A 12 -6.56 17.56 -3.08
CA SER A 12 -7.86 17.09 -2.60
C SER A 12 -7.70 15.79 -1.81
N VAL A 13 -8.39 15.68 -0.67
CA VAL A 13 -8.48 14.47 0.13
C VAL A 13 -9.75 13.74 -0.31
N ASP A 14 -9.60 12.67 -1.10
CA ASP A 14 -10.73 11.82 -1.48
C ASP A 14 -10.82 10.67 -0.47
N THR A 15 -11.94 10.58 0.25
CA THR A 15 -12.13 9.56 1.30
C THR A 15 -12.92 8.40 0.73
N LEU A 16 -12.33 7.20 0.64
CA LEU A 16 -13.07 5.94 0.53
C LEU A 16 -13.16 5.29 1.92
N PRO A 17 -14.24 4.54 2.24
CA PRO A 17 -14.59 4.13 3.61
C PRO A 17 -13.53 3.34 4.39
N SER A 18 -12.50 2.83 3.73
CA SER A 18 -11.48 1.95 4.32
C SER A 18 -10.04 2.30 3.91
N THR A 19 -9.79 3.42 3.21
CA THR A 19 -8.44 3.77 2.79
C THR A 19 -8.26 5.28 2.64
N TYR A 20 -7.37 5.85 3.45
CA TYR A 20 -6.89 7.21 3.28
C TYR A 20 -5.92 7.24 2.09
N TYR A 21 -6.36 7.72 0.93
CA TYR A 21 -5.46 8.05 -0.16
C TYR A 21 -5.16 9.54 -0.10
N VAL A 22 -3.93 9.89 0.26
CA VAL A 22 -3.44 11.25 0.06
C VAL A 22 -3.08 11.37 -1.42
N ARG A 23 -3.92 12.08 -2.19
CA ARG A 23 -3.63 12.43 -3.58
C ARG A 23 -2.60 13.55 -3.61
N ALA A 24 -1.32 13.17 -3.51
CA ALA A 24 -0.22 14.08 -3.80
C ALA A 24 0.21 13.85 -5.26
N LYS A 25 -0.25 14.72 -6.17
CA LYS A 25 0.23 14.71 -7.56
C LYS A 25 1.63 15.30 -7.59
N VAL A 26 2.65 14.45 -7.67
CA VAL A 26 4.03 14.88 -7.94
C VAL A 26 4.25 14.76 -9.44
N SER A 27 4.17 15.87 -10.15
CA SER A 27 4.45 15.94 -11.59
C SER A 27 5.95 16.16 -11.80
N ILE A 28 6.65 15.11 -12.23
CA ILE A 28 8.05 15.20 -12.67
C ILE A 28 8.11 15.78 -14.10
N THR A 29 7.08 15.53 -14.90
CA THR A 29 6.80 16.13 -16.22
C THR A 29 5.28 16.36 -16.37
N SER A 30 4.83 17.05 -17.43
CA SER A 30 3.40 17.37 -17.68
C SER A 30 2.49 16.16 -17.86
N GLU A 31 3.03 14.94 -17.95
CA GLU A 31 2.28 13.76 -18.42
C GLU A 31 2.19 12.59 -17.43
N LEU A 32 2.99 12.58 -16.35
CA LEU A 32 2.97 11.48 -15.39
C LEU A 32 2.39 11.92 -14.05
N SER A 33 1.28 11.29 -13.64
CA SER A 33 0.68 11.48 -12.32
C SER A 33 1.13 10.36 -11.37
N LEU A 34 1.99 10.72 -10.41
CA LEU A 34 2.39 9.83 -9.31
C LEU A 34 1.40 9.89 -8.16
N TYR A 35 1.13 8.73 -7.56
CA TYR A 35 0.27 8.57 -6.40
C TYR A 35 1.01 7.87 -5.27
N SER A 36 0.84 8.40 -4.06
CA SER A 36 1.33 7.81 -2.83
C SER A 36 0.26 6.87 -2.26
N LYS A 37 0.63 5.62 -1.99
CA LYS A 37 -0.22 4.68 -1.24
C LYS A 37 0.46 4.35 0.07
N PHE A 38 0.00 5.03 1.12
CA PHE A 38 0.50 4.80 2.46
C PHE A 38 -0.12 3.55 3.07
N GLY A 39 0.71 2.76 3.75
CA GLY A 39 0.30 1.57 4.44
C GLY A 39 1.35 1.10 5.43
N ARG A 40 1.12 -0.10 5.95
CA ARG A 40 2.09 -0.81 6.80
C ARG A 40 2.50 -2.08 6.06
N ALA A 41 3.76 -2.47 6.22
CA ALA A 41 4.25 -3.78 5.79
C ALA A 41 4.74 -4.55 7.00
N ALA A 42 4.48 -5.86 7.01
CA ALA A 42 5.00 -6.76 8.03
C ALA A 42 6.35 -7.34 7.55
N VAL A 43 7.33 -7.34 8.46
CA VAL A 43 8.60 -8.03 8.26
C VAL A 43 8.46 -9.44 8.82
N VAL A 44 8.64 -10.44 7.96
CA VAL A 44 8.58 -11.85 8.36
C VAL A 44 9.82 -12.21 9.16
N GLY A 45 9.64 -12.88 10.30
CA GLY A 45 10.71 -13.45 11.10
C GLY A 45 11.04 -14.86 10.61
N PRO A 46 10.74 -15.92 11.40
CA PRO A 46 10.96 -17.29 10.97
C PRO A 46 10.07 -17.64 9.77
N GLY A 47 10.65 -18.24 8.74
CA GLY A 47 9.91 -18.77 7.60
C GLY A 47 9.19 -20.09 7.92
N ASN A 48 8.54 -20.65 6.92
CA ASN A 48 7.96 -21.99 6.92
C ASN A 48 8.56 -22.85 5.81
N GLU A 49 8.48 -24.16 5.95
CA GLU A 49 8.91 -25.07 4.90
C GLU A 49 8.00 -24.98 3.66
N SER A 50 8.57 -25.16 2.48
CA SER A 50 7.83 -25.19 1.22
C SER A 50 6.72 -26.24 1.27
N GLY A 51 5.50 -25.84 0.90
CA GLY A 51 4.33 -26.72 0.94
C GLY A 51 3.70 -26.93 2.33
N LYS A 52 4.28 -26.40 3.41
CA LYS A 52 3.69 -26.46 4.76
C LYS A 52 3.06 -25.11 5.14
N PRO A 53 1.73 -24.94 5.05
CA PRO A 53 1.07 -23.68 5.40
C PRO A 53 1.20 -23.37 6.90
N ILE A 54 1.18 -22.09 7.24
CA ILE A 54 1.14 -21.59 8.62
C ILE A 54 -0.32 -21.47 9.05
N ASP A 55 -0.67 -22.03 10.21
CA ASP A 55 -1.98 -21.85 10.82
C ASP A 55 -2.19 -20.37 11.20
N VAL A 56 -3.38 -19.82 10.92
CA VAL A 56 -3.72 -18.43 11.23
C VAL A 56 -3.50 -18.08 12.70
N ASN A 57 -3.70 -19.03 13.61
CA ASN A 57 -3.48 -18.84 15.05
C ASN A 57 -2.01 -18.69 15.43
N LYS A 58 -1.09 -19.14 14.56
CA LYS A 58 0.36 -19.03 14.72
C LYS A 58 0.96 -17.91 13.86
N ALA A 59 0.16 -17.21 13.05
CA ALA A 59 0.67 -16.22 12.12
C ALA A 59 1.41 -15.07 12.81
N ALA A 60 1.02 -14.71 14.04
CA ALA A 60 1.70 -13.68 14.84
C ALA A 60 3.16 -14.06 15.16
N ASP A 61 3.45 -15.32 15.45
CA ASP A 61 4.79 -15.83 15.78
C ASP A 61 5.78 -15.71 14.59
N HIS A 62 5.25 -15.56 13.38
CA HIS A 62 6.04 -15.42 12.16
C HIS A 62 6.27 -13.95 11.76
N ILE A 63 5.71 -12.98 12.49
CA ILE A 63 5.87 -11.55 12.20
C ILE A 63 6.85 -10.96 13.22
N PHE A 64 7.99 -10.47 12.74
CA PHE A 64 8.96 -9.78 13.61
C PHE A 64 8.46 -8.39 14.01
N GLY A 65 7.89 -7.64 13.06
CA GLY A 65 7.43 -6.29 13.30
C GLY A 65 6.84 -5.61 12.07
N LEU A 66 6.48 -4.35 12.23
CA LEU A 66 5.87 -3.52 11.19
C LEU A 66 6.77 -2.34 10.81
N VAL A 67 6.68 -1.96 9.54
CA VAL A 67 7.26 -0.72 9.00
C VAL A 67 6.19 0.11 8.33
N LEU A 68 6.40 1.42 8.26
CA LEU A 68 5.63 2.28 7.36
C LEU A 68 6.09 2.01 5.94
N MET A 69 5.15 1.87 5.02
CA MET A 69 5.44 1.62 3.61
C MET A 69 4.66 2.61 2.75
N ASN A 70 5.36 3.23 1.82
CA ASN A 70 4.75 3.96 0.72
C ASN A 70 4.98 3.18 -0.57
N ASN A 71 3.89 2.66 -1.13
CA ASN A 71 3.89 2.03 -2.45
C ASN A 71 3.49 3.07 -3.49
N TRP A 72 4.50 3.65 -4.13
CA TRP A 72 4.26 4.65 -5.16
C TRP A 72 3.62 3.98 -6.38
N SER A 73 2.60 4.60 -6.95
CA SER A 73 1.88 4.07 -8.12
C SER A 73 1.78 5.13 -9.22
N ALA A 74 2.13 4.76 -10.45
CA ALA A 74 1.91 5.56 -11.64
C ALA A 74 0.60 5.11 -12.28
N ILE A 75 -0.50 5.82 -11.96
CA ILE A 75 -1.85 5.38 -12.32
C ILE A 75 -2.05 5.34 -13.83
N ASP A 76 -1.46 6.29 -14.55
CA ASP A 76 -1.58 6.40 -16.00
C ASP A 76 -1.03 5.13 -16.69
N ILE A 77 0.08 4.59 -16.21
CA ILE A 77 0.69 3.35 -16.74
C ILE A 77 -0.08 2.12 -16.24
N GLN A 78 -0.59 2.17 -15.01
CA GLN A 78 -1.29 1.04 -14.39
C GLN A 78 -2.64 0.77 -15.05
N ALA A 79 -3.40 1.80 -15.43
CA ALA A 79 -4.74 1.65 -16.03
C ALA A 79 -4.71 0.92 -17.37
N TRP A 80 -3.67 1.15 -18.20
CA TRP A 80 -3.54 0.53 -19.51
C TRP A 80 -3.09 -0.94 -19.48
N GLN A 81 -2.49 -1.42 -18.39
CA GLN A 81 -1.86 -2.75 -18.33
C GLN A 81 -2.49 -3.70 -17.31
N TYR A 82 -3.42 -3.22 -16.48
CA TYR A 82 -4.00 -4.01 -15.40
C TYR A 82 -4.78 -5.26 -15.89
N ILE A 83 -5.27 -5.24 -17.13
CA ILE A 83 -6.03 -6.33 -17.74
C ILE A 83 -5.11 -7.13 -18.67
N PRO A 84 -5.00 -8.47 -18.55
CA PRO A 84 -5.72 -9.37 -17.63
C PRO A 84 -4.90 -9.84 -16.40
N LEU A 85 -3.61 -9.51 -16.30
CA LEU A 85 -2.66 -10.14 -15.36
C LEU A 85 -2.36 -9.31 -14.10
N GLY A 86 -3.00 -8.16 -13.92
CA GLY A 86 -2.78 -7.28 -12.77
C GLY A 86 -1.59 -6.32 -12.94
N PRO A 87 -1.27 -5.53 -11.90
CA PRO A 87 -0.35 -4.40 -12.01
C PRO A 87 1.11 -4.86 -12.08
N PHE A 88 1.81 -4.53 -13.17
CA PHE A 88 3.19 -4.99 -13.41
C PHE A 88 4.25 -3.85 -13.40
N PRO A 89 4.45 -3.01 -14.44
CA PRO A 89 5.53 -2.01 -14.42
C PRO A 89 5.17 -0.72 -13.67
N GLY A 90 3.87 -0.35 -13.60
CA GLY A 90 3.40 0.88 -12.96
C GLY A 90 3.62 0.97 -11.44
N LYS A 91 4.11 -0.10 -10.80
CA LYS A 91 4.46 -0.17 -9.37
C LYS A 91 5.93 -0.56 -9.11
N ARG A 92 6.72 -0.80 -10.16
CA ARG A 92 8.14 -1.20 -10.03
C ARG A 92 9.09 -0.03 -9.80
N PHE A 93 8.62 1.20 -9.97
CA PHE A 93 9.50 2.38 -9.95
C PHE A 93 9.98 2.74 -8.53
N GLY A 94 9.26 2.34 -7.49
CA GLY A 94 9.76 2.51 -6.13
C GLY A 94 8.74 2.17 -5.07
N THR A 95 9.21 1.44 -4.07
CA THR A 95 8.53 1.28 -2.78
C THR A 95 9.48 1.84 -1.73
N THR A 96 9.02 2.77 -0.91
CA THR A 96 9.81 3.32 0.20
C THR A 96 9.31 2.71 1.51
N ILE A 97 10.23 2.33 2.40
CA ILE A 97 9.92 1.85 3.75
C ILE A 97 10.58 2.74 4.80
N SER A 98 9.99 2.82 6.00
CA SER A 98 10.65 3.46 7.14
C SER A 98 11.88 2.67 7.56
N PRO A 99 12.93 3.35 8.07
CA PRO A 99 14.17 2.67 8.47
C PRO A 99 14.01 1.85 9.75
N TRP A 100 13.05 2.21 10.61
CA TRP A 100 12.83 1.53 11.88
C TRP A 100 11.72 0.50 11.77
N ILE A 101 12.04 -0.73 12.20
CA ILE A 101 11.06 -1.81 12.38
C ILE A 101 10.57 -1.74 13.82
N VAL A 102 9.26 -1.61 14.00
CA VAL A 102 8.63 -1.65 15.32
C VAL A 102 8.17 -3.08 15.57
N THR A 103 8.66 -3.72 16.64
CA THR A 103 8.33 -5.11 16.97
C THR A 103 6.86 -5.27 17.35
N LEU A 104 6.32 -6.48 17.19
CA LEU A 104 4.95 -6.76 17.64
C LEU A 104 4.78 -6.60 19.15
N ASP A 105 5.78 -7.01 19.95
CA ASP A 105 5.77 -6.82 21.40
C ASP A 105 5.62 -5.34 21.78
N ALA A 106 6.29 -4.44 21.05
CA ALA A 106 6.16 -3.00 21.28
C ALA A 106 4.78 -2.44 20.88
N LEU A 107 4.04 -3.16 20.03
CA LEU A 107 2.71 -2.78 19.55
C LEU A 107 1.57 -3.43 20.35
N GLU A 108 1.86 -4.41 21.20
CA GLU A 108 0.88 -5.13 22.02
C GLU A 108 -0.05 -4.18 22.83
N PRO A 109 0.45 -3.10 23.47
CA PRO A 109 -0.40 -2.18 24.23
C PRO A 109 -1.43 -1.42 23.37
N PHE A 110 -1.23 -1.39 22.06
CA PHE A 110 -2.09 -0.68 21.10
C PHE A 110 -3.02 -1.62 20.33
N ALA A 111 -3.05 -2.91 20.70
CA ALA A 111 -3.93 -3.88 20.08
C ALA A 111 -5.41 -3.53 20.32
N CYS A 112 -6.22 -3.64 19.27
CA CYS A 112 -7.66 -3.41 19.33
C CYS A 112 -8.41 -4.45 18.49
N GLY A 113 -9.72 -4.58 18.73
CA GLY A 113 -10.55 -5.53 17.99
C GLY A 113 -10.54 -5.23 16.49
N ALA A 114 -10.33 -6.27 15.68
CA ALA A 114 -10.40 -6.15 14.23
C ALA A 114 -11.81 -5.70 13.78
N PRO A 115 -11.93 -4.93 12.69
CA PRO A 115 -13.23 -4.59 12.12
C PRO A 115 -14.04 -5.86 11.83
N LYS A 116 -15.35 -5.82 12.10
CA LYS A 116 -16.24 -6.94 11.76
C LYS A 116 -16.18 -7.16 10.25
N GLN A 117 -15.87 -8.39 9.85
CA GLN A 117 -15.89 -8.77 8.44
C GLN A 117 -17.33 -8.60 7.92
N ALA A 118 -17.51 -7.74 6.92
CA ALA A 118 -18.77 -7.65 6.22
C ALA A 118 -18.95 -8.94 5.41
N THR A 119 -20.11 -9.58 5.54
CA THR A 119 -20.51 -10.68 4.66
C THR A 119 -20.64 -10.12 3.25
N TYR A 120 -19.67 -10.40 2.37
CA TYR A 120 -19.77 -10.04 0.98
C TYR A 120 -20.77 -10.98 0.30
N PHE A 121 -21.88 -10.44 -0.20
CA PHE A 121 -22.63 -11.10 -1.26
C PHE A 121 -21.75 -11.06 -2.52
N PRO A 122 -21.60 -12.16 -3.29
CA PRO A 122 -20.87 -12.11 -4.54
C PRO A 122 -21.56 -11.09 -5.45
N PHE A 123 -20.82 -10.07 -5.91
CA PHE A 123 -21.31 -9.23 -7.00
C PHE A 123 -21.45 -10.11 -8.24
N PRO A 124 -22.59 -10.03 -8.96
CA PRO A 124 -22.75 -10.76 -10.20
C PRO A 124 -21.66 -10.31 -11.18
N ILE A 125 -20.93 -11.29 -11.71
CA ILE A 125 -19.97 -11.08 -12.79
C ILE A 125 -20.85 -10.77 -14.02
N VAL A 126 -20.97 -9.49 -14.36
CA VAL A 126 -21.44 -9.06 -15.68
C VAL A 126 -20.22 -8.86 -16.55
#